data_AF-A0A379ANZ9-F1
#
_entry.id   AF-A0A379ANZ9-F1
#
_cell.length_a   1.000
_cell.length_b   1.000
_cell.length_c   1.000
_cell.angle_alpha   90.00
_cell.angle_beta   90.00
_cell.angle_gamma   90.00
#
_symmetry.space_group_name_H-M   'P 1'
#
loop_
_entity.id
_entity.type
_entity.pdbx_description
1 polymer ?
#
loop_
_entity_poly.entity_id
_entity_poly.type
_entity_poly.pdbx_seq_one_letter_code
_entity_poly.pdbx_strand_id
1 'polypeptide(L)' 'MKALILYSTRDGQTRKIASSIADVIRQQQQCDVLNIQDATLPDWAQYDRVLIGRIYPLWPFSAGRR' A
#
# COMPACT_ATOMS: atom_id res chain seq x y z
N MET A 1 -11.86 -7.30 -14.31
CA MET A 1 -11.53 -6.06 -13.57
C MET A 1 -10.80 -6.45 -12.31
N LYS A 2 -9.55 -5.98 -12.10
CA LYS A 2 -8.69 -6.34 -10.97
C LYS A 2 -8.43 -5.14 -10.07
N ALA A 3 -8.21 -5.37 -8.78
CA ALA A 3 -7.77 -4.34 -7.84
C ALA A 3 -6.25 -4.42 -7.61
N LEU A 4 -5.59 -3.27 -7.44
CA LEU A 4 -4.17 -3.16 -7.08
C LEU A 4 -4.01 -2.41 -5.76
N ILE A 5 -3.26 -2.97 -4.82
CA ILE A 5 -2.83 -2.29 -3.61
C ILE A 5 -1.34 -1.99 -3.74
N LEU A 6 -1.01 -0.71 -3.87
CA LEU A 6 0.34 -0.19 -3.81
C LEU A 6 0.64 0.27 -2.38
N TYR A 7 1.75 -0.20 -1.82
CA TYR A 7 2.16 0.25 -0.50
C TYR A 7 3.64 0.59 -0.45
N SER A 8 3.99 1.47 0.49
CA SER A 8 5.37 1.75 0.86
C SER A 8 5.55 1.49 2.35
N THR A 9 6.52 0.67 2.69
CA THR A 9 6.82 0.28 4.07
C THR A 9 8.30 0.52 4.36
N ARG A 10 8.63 0.90 5.59
CA ARG A 10 10.03 0.90 6.08
C ARG A 10 10.31 -0.34 6.92
N ASP A 11 9.47 -0.57 7.94
CA ASP A 11 9.66 -1.67 8.91
C ASP A 11 8.66 -2.83 8.74
N GLY A 12 8.16 -3.05 7.52
CA GLY A 12 7.18 -4.10 7.22
C GLY A 12 5.76 -3.94 7.82
N GLN A 13 5.49 -2.90 8.63
CA GLN A 13 4.16 -2.70 9.23
C GLN A 13 3.08 -2.43 8.18
N THR A 14 3.37 -1.58 7.20
CA THR A 14 2.41 -1.25 6.13
C THR A 14 2.12 -2.48 5.25
N ARG A 15 3.06 -3.42 5.12
CA ARG A 15 2.84 -4.70 4.44
C ARG A 15 1.75 -5.52 5.12
N LYS A 16 1.73 -5.58 6.45
CA LYS A 16 0.71 -6.33 7.20
C LYS A 16 -0.68 -5.77 6.94
N ILE A 17 -0.81 -4.44 7.03
CA ILE A 17 -2.08 -3.74 6.77
C ILE A 17 -2.52 -3.97 5.31
N ALA A 18 -1.61 -3.78 4.35
CA ALA A 18 -1.90 -4.00 2.93
C ALA A 18 -2.33 -5.44 2.65
N SER A 19 -1.68 -6.43 3.26
CA SER A 19 -2.06 -7.85 3.12
C SER A 19 -3.44 -8.13 3.69
N SER A 20 -3.73 -7.65 4.90
CA SER A 20 -5.06 -7.86 5.52
C SER A 20 -6.18 -7.23 4.70
N ILE A 21 -5.97 -6.03 4.14
CA ILE A 21 -6.94 -5.38 3.25
C ILE A 21 -7.11 -6.20 1.97
N ALA A 22 -6.00 -6.68 1.38
CA ALA A 22 -6.06 -7.51 0.19
C ALA A 22 -6.83 -8.79 0.41
N ASP A 23 -6.68 -9.43 1.57
CA ASP A 23 -7.37 -10.68 1.88
C ASP A 23 -8.89 -10.49 1.95
N VAL A 24 -9.36 -9.36 2.47
CA VAL A 24 -10.78 -8.99 2.44
C VAL A 24 -11.24 -8.75 1.00
N ILE A 25 -10.47 -8.00 0.20
CA ILE A 25 -10.83 -7.71 -1.19
C ILE A 25 -10.84 -8.98 -2.05
N ARG A 26 -9.91 -9.91 -1.81
CA ARG A 26 -9.79 -11.20 -2.51
C ARG A 26 -11.02 -12.09 -2.37
N GLN A 27 -11.82 -11.91 -1.32
CA GLN A 27 -13.08 -12.63 -1.17
C GLN A 27 -14.14 -12.21 -2.21
N GLN A 28 -14.01 -11.01 -2.79
CA GLN A 28 -14.99 -10.45 -3.73
C GLN A 28 -14.42 -10.27 -5.14
N GLN A 29 -13.12 -9.99 -5.27
CA GLN A 29 -12.46 -9.72 -6.55
C GLN A 29 -10.96 -10.01 -6.48
N GLN A 30 -10.32 -10.23 -7.63
CA GLN A 30 -8.86 -10.40 -7.67
C GLN A 30 -8.15 -9.12 -7.21
N CYS A 31 -7.19 -9.28 -6.29
CA CYS A 31 -6.41 -8.19 -5.73
C CYS A 31 -4.91 -8.49 -5.70
N ASP A 32 -4.12 -7.66 -6.37
CA ASP A 32 -2.66 -7.68 -6.29
C ASP A 32 -2.15 -6.73 -5.22
N VAL A 33 -1.01 -7.06 -4.64
CA VAL A 33 -0.36 -6.28 -3.58
C VAL A 33 1.09 -6.09 -3.97
N LEU A 34 1.49 -4.83 -4.16
CA LEU A 34 2.79 -4.47 -4.71
C LEU A 34 3.47 -3.43 -3.82
N ASN A 35 4.72 -3.71 -3.46
CA ASN A 35 5.56 -2.74 -2.75
C ASN A 35 6.16 -1.79 -3.78
N ILE A 36 5.93 -0.49 -3.65
CA ILE A 36 6.45 0.54 -4.57
C ILE A 36 7.99 0.50 -4.64
N GLN A 37 8.67 0.07 -3.57
CA GLN A 37 10.14 -0.04 -3.55
C GLN A 37 10.66 -1.21 -4.39
N ASP A 38 9.86 -2.27 -4.54
CA ASP A 38 10.21 -3.49 -5.29
C ASP A 38 9.44 -3.59 -6.62
N ALA A 39 8.58 -2.59 -6.91
CA ALA A 39 7.64 -2.63 -8.00
C ALA A 39 8.29 -2.34 -9.34
N THR A 40 8.10 -3.25 -10.30
CA THR A 40 8.19 -2.91 -11.73
C THR A 40 6.87 -2.26 -12.16
N LEU A 41 6.90 -1.39 -13.16
CA LEU A 41 5.70 -0.70 -13.65
C LEU A 41 4.60 -1.72 -14.01
N PRO A 42 3.49 -1.79 -13.25
CA PRO A 42 2.42 -2.73 -13.54
C PRO A 42 1.66 -2.27 -14.79
N ASP A 43 1.07 -3.22 -15.51
CA ASP A 43 0.18 -2.91 -16.62
C ASP A 43 -1.14 -2.35 -16.09
N TRP A 44 -1.24 -1.02 -16.09
CA TRP A 44 -2.38 -0.27 -15.55
C TRP A 44 -3.71 -0.62 -16.23
N ALA A 45 -3.69 -1.10 -17.47
CA ALA A 45 -4.91 -1.48 -18.20
C ALA A 45 -5.63 -2.68 -17.57
N GLN A 46 -4.94 -3.48 -16.73
CA GLN A 46 -5.51 -4.65 -16.06
C GLN A 46 -6.28 -4.28 -14.78
N TYR A 47 -6.06 -3.07 -14.25
CA TYR A 47 -6.57 -2.66 -12.96
C TYR A 47 -7.66 -1.60 -13.12
N ASP A 48 -8.79 -1.89 -12.50
CA ASP A 48 -9.96 -1.03 -12.50
C ASP A 48 -9.94 -0.08 -11.30
N ARG A 49 -9.20 -0.47 -10.25
CA ARG A 49 -9.07 0.27 -8.99
C ARG A 49 -7.67 0.11 -8.42
N VAL A 50 -7.14 1.22 -7.90
CA VAL A 50 -5.81 1.28 -7.27
C VAL A 50 -5.94 1.91 -5.89
N LEU A 51 -5.42 1.22 -4.87
CA LEU A 51 -5.39 1.67 -3.49
C LEU A 51 -3.94 1.93 -3.09
N ILE A 52 -3.64 3.12 -2.56
CA ILE A 52 -2.27 3.54 -2.23
C ILE A 52 -2.15 3.75 -0.72
N GLY A 53 -1.28 2.96 -0.08
CA GLY A 53 -0.99 3.05 1.35
C GLY A 53 0.43 3.52 1.63
N ARG A 54 0.59 4.56 2.45
CA ARG A 54 1.90 4.98 2.96
C ARG A 54 1.82 5.29 4.44
N ILE A 55 2.79 4.82 5.21
CA ILE A 55 2.98 5.27 6.58
C ILE A 55 3.77 6.58 6.56
N TYR A 56 3.21 7.60 7.20
CA TYR A 56 3.96 8.82 7.49
C TYR A 56 4.75 8.58 8.77
N PRO A 57 6.09 8.63 8.74
CA PRO A 57 6.83 8.72 9.99
C PRO A 57 6.40 10.03 10.66
N LEU A 58 5.95 9.95 11.92
CA LEU A 58 5.81 11.13 12.77
C LEU A 58 7.23 11.71 12.96
N TRP A 59 7.65 12.57 12.04
CA TRP A 59 8.81 13.44 12.23
C TRP A 59 8.56 14.29 13.49
N PRO A 60 9.58 14.57 14.32
CA PRO A 60 9.35 14.77 15.72
C PRO A 60 8.56 16.06 15.95
N PHE A 61 7.51 15.95 16.75
CA PHE A 61 6.84 17.09 17.38
C PHE A 61 7.73 17.69 18.49
N SER A 62 9.01 17.93 18.18
CA SER A 62 9.98 18.59 19.06
C SER A 62 10.87 19.51 18.24
N ALA A 63 10.25 20.44 17.52
CA ALA A 63 10.92 21.62 16.99
C ALA A 63 10.10 22.85 17.42
N GLY A 64 10.51 23.46 18.53
CA GLY A 64 10.03 24.79 18.94
C GLY A 64 9.14 24.83 20.18
N ARG A 65 9.68 24.47 21.35
CA ARG A 65 9.41 25.26 22.56
C ARG A 65 10.73 25.89 22.99
N ARG A 66 10.94 27.11 22.51
CA ARG A 66 11.76 28.10 23.22
C ARG A 66 11.00 28.52 24.47
#